data_AF-A0A7K3DVF0-F1
#
_entry.id   AF-A0A7K3DVF0-F1
#
_cell.length_a   1.000
_cell.length_b   1.000
_cell.length_c   1.000
_cell.angle_alpha   90.00
_cell.angle_beta   90.00
_cell.angle_gamma   90.00
#
_symmetry.space_group_name_H-M   'P 1'
#
loop_
_entity.id
_entity.type
_entity.pdbx_description
1 polymer ?
#
loop_
_entity_poly.entity_id
_entity_poly.type
_entity_poly.pdbx_seq_one_letter_code
_entity_poly.pdbx_strand_id
1 'polypeptide(L)'
;MTDATDATALGGPVSAGDAAEAKGGAPADGAGPRGPLDAERLDEIEEGTDTAPWVAYARGRRHLLDGRTGRAHTALTEAAARLPGRADLAYHAAWSRLLDGRRTELTARVRPDRDRWPLICLLLDADPDLVLPSGTDERLAREAGPLAPLVRARLRMAEGRRPAGDLPGWEQLDLRGTTLPERLEALRTLLAAELGRGRERAVGQLARLPL
;
A
#
# COMPACT_ATOMS: atom_id res chain seq x y z
N MET A 1 -1.89 -54.92 -60.19
CA MET A 1 -1.25 -53.68 -60.67
C MET A 1 0.18 -53.72 -60.13
N THR A 2 1.13 -54.27 -60.89
CA THR A 2 2.04 -53.52 -61.82
C THR A 2 2.69 -52.33 -61.13
N ASP A 3 4.00 -52.12 -61.11
CA ASP A 3 5.17 -52.82 -61.65
C ASP A 3 6.42 -52.11 -61.07
N ALA A 4 7.61 -52.66 -61.34
CA ALA A 4 8.96 -52.07 -61.50
C ALA A 4 9.22 -50.58 -61.14
N THR A 5 10.37 -50.08 -60.69
CA THR A 5 11.80 -50.27 -61.07
C THR A 5 12.57 -49.30 -60.13
N ASP A 6 13.66 -49.69 -59.47
CA ASP A 6 15.08 -49.59 -59.88
C ASP A 6 15.65 -48.16 -59.98
N ALA A 7 16.76 -47.91 -59.27
CA ALA A 7 17.91 -47.07 -59.67
C ALA A 7 18.81 -46.65 -58.49
N THR A 8 19.90 -47.42 -58.37
CA THR A 8 21.29 -47.11 -58.00
C THR A 8 21.75 -45.65 -57.84
N ALA A 9 22.67 -45.50 -56.88
CA ALA A 9 23.44 -44.33 -56.47
C ALA A 9 24.38 -43.71 -57.53
N LEU A 10 24.68 -42.42 -57.37
CA LEU A 10 25.94 -41.76 -57.77
C LEU A 10 26.33 -40.75 -56.69
N GLY A 11 27.58 -40.82 -56.24
CA GLY A 11 28.14 -39.98 -55.19
C GLY A 11 28.92 -38.75 -55.68
N GLY A 12 28.87 -37.70 -54.84
CA GLY A 12 29.90 -36.67 -54.57
C GLY A 12 30.19 -35.59 -55.65
N PRO A 13 30.93 -34.49 -55.32
CA PRO A 13 31.38 -34.03 -53.99
C PRO A 13 31.35 -32.47 -53.77
N VAL A 14 31.73 -32.04 -52.55
CA VAL A 14 32.29 -30.74 -52.09
C VAL A 14 31.43 -29.45 -52.11
N SER A 15 31.13 -28.88 -50.93
CA SER A 15 31.77 -27.62 -50.48
C SER A 15 31.25 -27.15 -49.11
N ALA A 16 32.21 -26.85 -48.25
CA ALA A 16 32.03 -26.07 -47.03
C ALA A 16 31.65 -24.63 -47.38
N GLY A 17 30.74 -24.03 -46.59
CA GLY A 17 30.34 -22.64 -46.75
C GLY A 17 29.38 -22.21 -45.64
N ASP A 18 29.97 -21.61 -44.61
CA ASP A 18 29.40 -20.59 -43.73
C ASP A 18 28.10 -20.87 -42.96
N ALA A 19 28.32 -21.30 -41.71
CA ALA A 19 27.43 -21.00 -40.60
C ALA A 19 27.31 -19.48 -40.44
N ALA A 20 26.22 -18.89 -40.95
CA ALA A 20 25.86 -17.52 -40.65
C ALA A 20 25.38 -17.44 -39.19
N GLU A 21 26.31 -16.98 -38.36
CA GLU A 21 26.18 -16.52 -36.99
C GLU A 21 25.05 -15.47 -36.89
N ALA A 22 23.84 -15.90 -36.54
CA ALA A 22 22.78 -14.98 -36.15
C ALA A 22 23.14 -14.39 -34.78
N LYS A 23 23.88 -13.28 -34.80
CA LYS A 23 24.15 -12.44 -33.63
C LYS A 23 22.82 -12.09 -32.96
N GLY A 24 22.57 -12.73 -31.81
CA GLY A 24 21.61 -12.27 -30.83
C GLY A 24 21.98 -10.87 -30.39
N GLY A 25 21.23 -9.88 -30.88
CA GLY A 25 21.21 -8.55 -30.30
C GLY A 25 20.47 -8.62 -28.97
N ALA A 26 21.20 -8.91 -27.90
CA ALA A 26 20.71 -8.66 -26.55
C ALA A 26 20.34 -7.17 -26.43
N PRO A 27 19.14 -6.81 -25.93
CA PRO A 27 18.89 -5.42 -25.56
C PRO A 27 19.90 -5.06 -24.48
N ALA A 28 20.66 -3.98 -24.73
CA ALA A 28 21.72 -3.51 -23.86
C ALA A 28 21.23 -3.43 -22.41
N ASP A 29 21.84 -4.26 -21.56
CA ASP A 29 21.84 -4.16 -20.10
C ASP A 29 22.55 -2.86 -19.69
N GLY A 30 21.87 -1.74 -19.91
CA GLY A 30 22.28 -0.39 -19.51
C GLY A 30 21.56 0.08 -18.25
N ALA A 31 21.05 -0.84 -17.43
CA ALA A 31 20.40 -0.50 -16.18
C ALA A 31 21.45 -0.38 -15.07
N GLY A 32 22.07 0.80 -14.99
CA GLY A 32 22.48 1.31 -13.66
C GLY A 32 21.27 1.22 -12.70
N PRO A 33 21.48 1.18 -11.37
CA PRO A 33 20.41 0.90 -10.42
C PRO A 33 19.21 1.80 -10.72
N ARG A 34 18.16 1.22 -11.33
CA ARG A 34 16.96 1.95 -11.70
C ARG A 34 16.39 2.42 -10.38
N GLY A 35 16.40 3.73 -10.16
CA GLY A 35 15.77 4.33 -8.99
C GLY A 35 14.34 3.82 -8.82
N PRO A 36 13.78 3.90 -7.60
CA PRO A 36 12.42 3.46 -7.34
C PRO A 36 11.47 4.09 -8.37
N LEU A 37 10.52 3.29 -8.89
CA LEU A 37 9.55 3.76 -9.88
C LEU A 37 8.79 4.97 -9.32
N ASP A 38 8.83 6.08 -10.05
CA ASP A 38 8.02 7.27 -9.77
C ASP A 38 6.58 7.07 -10.30
N ALA A 39 5.70 8.03 -10.01
CA ALA A 39 4.30 7.93 -10.40
C ALA A 39 4.12 7.89 -11.92
N GLU A 40 4.90 8.67 -12.66
CA GLU A 40 4.76 8.81 -14.11
C GLU A 40 5.15 7.52 -14.81
N ARG A 41 6.24 6.88 -14.37
CA ARG A 41 6.66 5.58 -14.89
C ARG A 41 5.71 4.44 -14.52
N LEU A 42 4.98 4.55 -13.40
CA LEU A 42 3.91 3.60 -13.08
C LEU A 42 2.69 3.81 -13.99
N ASP A 43 2.39 5.05 -14.38
CA ASP A 43 1.28 5.40 -15.29
C ASP A 43 1.47 4.80 -16.70
N GLU A 44 2.71 4.49 -17.09
CA GLU A 44 3.05 3.87 -18.38
C GLU A 44 2.84 2.34 -18.45
N ILE A 45 2.65 1.67 -17.29
CA ILE A 45 2.49 0.22 -17.24
C ILE A 45 1.12 -0.18 -17.79
N GLU A 46 1.09 -1.02 -18.83
CA GLU A 46 -0.15 -1.62 -19.34
C GLU A 46 -0.78 -2.54 -18.28
N GLU A 47 -2.09 -2.35 -18.05
CA GLU A 47 -2.84 -3.10 -17.06
C GLU A 47 -3.45 -4.36 -17.70
N GLY A 48 -3.09 -5.53 -17.16
CA GLY A 48 -3.88 -6.74 -17.35
C GLY A 48 -5.06 -6.77 -16.39
N THR A 49 -6.13 -7.48 -16.73
CA THR A 49 -7.35 -7.55 -15.91
C THR A 49 -7.07 -7.93 -14.45
N ASP A 50 -6.20 -8.90 -14.23
CA ASP A 50 -5.85 -9.39 -12.88
C ASP A 50 -4.86 -8.47 -12.14
N THR A 51 -4.07 -7.69 -12.88
CA THR A 51 -3.05 -6.79 -12.31
C THR A 51 -3.56 -5.38 -12.08
N ALA A 52 -4.64 -4.97 -12.76
CA ALA A 52 -5.21 -3.63 -12.70
C ALA A 52 -5.45 -3.10 -11.26
N PRO A 53 -6.03 -3.86 -10.31
CA PRO A 53 -6.20 -3.37 -8.93
C PRO A 53 -4.87 -3.08 -8.23
N TRP A 54 -3.84 -3.89 -8.50
CA TRP A 54 -2.52 -3.76 -7.90
C TRP A 54 -1.72 -2.60 -8.50
N VAL A 55 -1.84 -2.41 -9.82
CA VAL A 55 -1.25 -1.25 -10.52
C VAL A 55 -1.89 0.04 -10.03
N ALA A 56 -3.23 0.11 -9.97
CA ALA A 56 -3.94 1.26 -9.43
C ALA A 56 -3.56 1.53 -7.96
N TYR A 57 -3.41 0.49 -7.14
CA TYR A 57 -2.96 0.65 -5.76
C TYR A 57 -1.52 1.19 -5.66
N ALA A 58 -0.60 0.66 -6.48
CA ALA A 58 0.79 1.12 -6.52
C ALA A 58 0.89 2.59 -6.98
N ARG A 59 0.21 2.95 -8.08
CA ARG A 59 0.09 4.34 -8.58
C ARG A 59 -0.47 5.26 -7.50
N GLY A 60 -1.56 4.85 -6.87
CA GLY A 60 -2.21 5.59 -5.81
C GLY A 60 -1.30 5.88 -4.62
N ARG A 61 -0.56 4.87 -4.12
CA ARG A 61 0.43 5.06 -3.04
C ARG A 61 1.57 5.96 -3.47
N ARG A 62 2.04 5.83 -4.71
CA ARG A 62 3.12 6.69 -5.24
C ARG A 62 2.67 8.15 -5.35
N HIS A 63 1.45 8.40 -5.84
CA HIS A 63 0.86 9.72 -5.85
C HIS A 63 0.72 10.34 -4.44
N LEU A 64 0.42 9.55 -3.40
CA LEU A 64 0.44 10.05 -2.02
C LEU A 64 1.83 10.52 -1.61
N LEU A 65 2.87 9.74 -1.92
CA LEU A 65 4.27 10.11 -1.62
C LEU A 65 4.70 11.37 -2.38
N ASP A 66 4.19 11.57 -3.60
CA ASP A 66 4.47 12.75 -4.43
C ASP A 66 3.53 13.94 -4.12
N GLY A 67 2.65 13.83 -3.12
CA GLY A 67 1.71 14.89 -2.72
C GLY A 67 0.55 15.14 -3.70
N ARG A 68 0.35 14.26 -4.69
CA ARG A 68 -0.72 14.36 -5.71
C ARG A 68 -2.03 13.75 -5.19
N THR A 69 -2.61 14.34 -4.14
CA THR A 69 -3.75 13.77 -3.38
C THR A 69 -4.97 13.42 -4.23
N GLY A 70 -5.36 14.28 -5.17
CA GLY A 70 -6.52 14.02 -6.04
C GLY A 70 -6.33 12.80 -6.93
N ARG A 71 -5.15 12.65 -7.55
CA ARG A 71 -4.82 11.46 -8.36
C ARG A 71 -4.72 10.21 -7.50
N ALA A 72 -4.11 10.33 -6.31
CA ALA A 72 -4.06 9.24 -5.35
C ALA A 72 -5.47 8.77 -4.95
N HIS A 73 -6.39 9.70 -4.69
CA HIS A 73 -7.75 9.39 -4.33
C HIS A 73 -8.48 8.59 -5.41
N THR A 74 -8.39 9.02 -6.67
CA THR A 74 -8.98 8.31 -7.81
C THR A 74 -8.47 6.88 -7.88
N ALA A 75 -7.15 6.70 -7.96
CA ALA A 75 -6.54 5.38 -8.13
C ALA A 75 -6.80 4.43 -6.94
N LEU A 76 -6.71 4.93 -5.70
CA LEU A 76 -6.93 4.12 -4.50
C LEU A 76 -8.40 3.74 -4.31
N THR A 77 -9.33 4.64 -4.66
CA THR A 77 -10.77 4.33 -4.61
C THR A 77 -11.14 3.27 -5.63
N GLU A 78 -10.59 3.37 -6.84
CA GLU A 78 -10.77 2.38 -7.90
C GLU A 78 -10.22 1.00 -7.48
N ALA A 79 -9.00 0.95 -6.94
CA ALA A 79 -8.40 -0.28 -6.42
C ALA A 79 -9.27 -0.92 -5.32
N ALA A 80 -9.72 -0.12 -4.34
CA ALA A 80 -10.57 -0.60 -3.25
C ALA A 80 -11.96 -1.06 -3.71
N ALA A 81 -12.50 -0.48 -4.79
CA ALA A 81 -13.78 -0.91 -5.37
C ALA A 81 -13.66 -2.25 -6.10
N ARG A 82 -12.52 -2.53 -6.75
CA ARG A 82 -12.29 -3.79 -7.46
C ARG A 82 -12.04 -4.98 -6.53
N LEU A 83 -11.49 -4.75 -5.34
CA LEU A 83 -11.19 -5.80 -4.36
C LEU A 83 -11.86 -5.51 -3.00
N PRO A 84 -13.20 -5.61 -2.92
CA PRO A 84 -13.91 -5.41 -1.67
C PRO A 84 -13.48 -6.46 -0.64
N GLY A 85 -13.22 -6.03 0.60
CA GLY A 85 -12.74 -6.89 1.69
C GLY A 85 -11.24 -6.79 1.98
N ARG A 86 -10.46 -6.11 1.11
CA ARG A 86 -9.06 -5.80 1.37
C ARG A 86 -8.92 -4.56 2.26
N ALA A 87 -8.65 -4.81 3.55
CA ALA A 87 -8.54 -3.76 4.56
C ALA A 87 -7.42 -2.72 4.27
N ASP A 88 -6.33 -3.17 3.66
CA ASP A 88 -5.21 -2.32 3.21
C ASP A 88 -5.63 -1.33 2.13
N LEU A 89 -6.40 -1.77 1.14
CA LEU A 89 -6.93 -0.90 0.08
C LEU A 89 -7.97 0.07 0.64
N ALA A 90 -8.89 -0.42 1.48
CA ALA A 90 -9.90 0.41 2.13
C ALA A 90 -9.26 1.51 3.00
N TYR A 91 -8.23 1.18 3.77
CA TYR A 91 -7.49 2.14 4.60
C TYR A 91 -6.81 3.23 3.77
N HIS A 92 -6.07 2.87 2.71
CA HIS A 92 -5.42 3.88 1.88
C HIS A 92 -6.42 4.74 1.10
N ALA A 93 -7.54 4.17 0.64
CA ALA A 93 -8.61 4.94 0.01
C ALA A 93 -9.30 5.90 1.00
N ALA A 94 -9.44 5.52 2.27
CA ALA A 94 -9.93 6.39 3.32
C ALA A 94 -8.90 7.50 3.63
N TRP A 95 -7.62 7.15 3.72
CA TRP A 95 -6.55 8.09 4.00
C TRP A 95 -6.38 9.11 2.86
N SER A 96 -6.47 8.68 1.60
CA SER A 96 -6.41 9.62 0.47
C SER A 96 -7.58 10.58 0.45
N ARG A 97 -8.80 10.17 0.83
CA ARG A 97 -9.93 11.10 1.02
C ARG A 97 -9.64 12.14 2.09
N LEU A 98 -9.09 11.72 3.23
CA LEU A 98 -8.72 12.63 4.30
C LEU A 98 -7.71 13.68 3.82
N LEU A 99 -6.66 13.26 3.10
CA LEU A 99 -5.63 14.15 2.59
C LEU A 99 -6.12 15.06 1.45
N ASP A 100 -7.03 14.59 0.61
CA ASP A 100 -7.65 15.37 -0.47
C ASP A 100 -8.77 16.31 0.02
N GLY A 101 -9.05 16.36 1.33
CA GLY A 101 -10.09 17.19 1.92
C GLY A 101 -11.53 16.66 1.74
N ARG A 102 -11.70 15.44 1.21
CA ARG A 102 -13.00 14.77 0.98
C ARG A 102 -13.56 14.13 2.26
N ARG A 103 -13.62 14.92 3.33
CA ARG A 103 -14.03 14.45 4.67
C ARG A 103 -15.45 13.88 4.68
N THR A 104 -16.39 14.52 3.99
CA THR A 104 -17.79 14.06 3.89
C THR A 104 -17.92 12.70 3.20
N GLU A 105 -17.07 12.41 2.21
CA GLU A 105 -17.07 11.09 1.57
C GLU A 105 -16.55 10.01 2.52
N LEU A 106 -15.53 10.34 3.32
CA LEU A 106 -14.99 9.44 4.32
C LEU A 106 -16.03 9.12 5.41
N THR A 107 -16.70 10.15 5.95
CA THR A 107 -17.77 9.98 6.96
C THR A 107 -18.96 9.19 6.42
N ALA A 108 -19.32 9.37 5.14
CA ALA A 108 -20.37 8.59 4.50
C ALA A 108 -20.01 7.11 4.33
N ARG A 109 -18.72 6.75 4.27
CA ARG A 109 -18.23 5.39 3.98
C ARG A 109 -17.96 4.58 5.25
N VAL A 110 -17.32 5.17 6.24
CA VAL A 110 -16.89 4.48 7.46
C VAL A 110 -18.07 4.35 8.43
N ARG A 111 -18.16 3.20 9.09
CA ARG A 111 -19.22 2.83 10.04
C ARG A 111 -18.60 2.56 11.42
N PRO A 112 -18.73 3.48 12.38
CA PRO A 112 -18.16 3.36 13.73
C PRO A 112 -18.48 2.06 14.47
N ASP A 113 -19.61 1.43 14.17
CA ASP A 113 -20.08 0.19 14.79
C ASP A 113 -19.52 -1.09 14.15
N ARG A 114 -18.97 -1.00 12.92
CA ARG A 114 -18.56 -2.17 12.12
C ARG A 114 -17.09 -2.16 11.73
N ASP A 115 -16.57 -0.99 11.44
CA ASP A 115 -15.22 -0.87 10.91
C ASP A 115 -14.17 -1.02 12.01
N ARG A 116 -13.00 -1.47 11.58
CA ARG A 116 -11.84 -1.71 12.44
C ARG A 116 -11.22 -0.38 12.85
N TRP A 117 -10.56 -0.39 14.00
CA TRP A 117 -10.02 0.81 14.65
C TRP A 117 -9.16 1.72 13.74
N PRO A 118 -8.34 1.25 12.77
CA PRO A 118 -7.56 2.17 11.93
C PRO A 118 -8.45 3.09 11.07
N LEU A 119 -9.56 2.57 10.54
CA LEU A 119 -10.52 3.37 9.78
C LEU A 119 -11.28 4.34 10.68
N ILE A 120 -11.60 3.93 11.92
CA ILE A 120 -12.25 4.83 12.88
C ILE A 120 -11.33 5.97 13.28
N CYS A 121 -10.03 5.73 13.42
CA CYS A 121 -9.06 6.80 13.68
C CYS A 121 -8.98 7.81 12.53
N LEU A 122 -9.03 7.36 11.27
CA LEU A 122 -9.13 8.27 10.13
C LEU A 122 -10.44 9.04 10.11
N LEU A 123 -11.54 8.40 10.51
CA LEU A 123 -12.84 9.05 10.62
C LEU A 123 -12.82 10.17 11.66
N LEU A 124 -12.20 9.95 12.82
CA LEU A 124 -12.04 10.98 13.87
C LEU A 124 -11.18 12.16 13.42
N ASP A 125 -10.19 11.95 12.54
CA ASP A 125 -9.45 13.06 11.93
C ASP A 125 -10.30 13.86 10.93
N ALA A 126 -11.25 13.18 10.28
CA ALA A 126 -12.13 13.79 9.29
C ALA A 126 -13.27 14.57 9.94
N ASP A 127 -13.73 14.12 11.09
CA ASP A 127 -14.83 14.69 11.86
C ASP A 127 -14.44 14.73 13.36
N PRO A 128 -13.75 15.80 13.80
CA PRO A 128 -13.33 15.95 15.20
C PRO A 128 -14.49 16.06 16.20
N ASP A 129 -15.67 16.44 15.73
CA ASP A 129 -16.88 16.59 16.55
C ASP A 129 -17.70 15.29 16.61
N LEU A 130 -17.23 14.22 15.96
CA LEU A 130 -17.92 12.94 15.92
C LEU A 130 -18.07 12.34 17.32
N VAL A 131 -19.32 12.11 17.71
CA VAL A 131 -19.66 11.33 18.91
C VAL A 131 -19.73 9.85 18.55
N LEU A 132 -18.80 9.05 19.08
CA LEU A 132 -18.82 7.61 18.89
C LEU A 132 -19.96 6.96 19.70
N PRO A 133 -20.59 5.89 19.19
CA PRO A 133 -21.56 5.12 19.97
C PRO A 133 -20.97 4.60 21.28
N SER A 134 -21.77 4.52 22.33
CA SER A 134 -21.35 3.98 23.64
C SER A 134 -20.74 2.58 23.50
N GLY A 135 -19.63 2.32 24.18
CA GLY A 135 -18.92 1.04 24.14
C GLY A 135 -18.00 0.84 22.93
N THR A 136 -17.91 1.84 22.03
CA THR A 136 -17.01 1.78 20.88
C THR A 136 -15.55 1.73 21.33
N ASP A 137 -15.16 2.53 22.31
CA ASP A 137 -13.79 2.58 22.82
C ASP A 137 -13.33 1.26 23.44
N GLU A 138 -14.15 0.60 24.27
CA GLU A 138 -13.79 -0.73 24.78
C GLU A 138 -13.76 -1.79 23.69
N ARG A 139 -14.66 -1.71 22.69
CA ARG A 139 -14.63 -2.59 21.51
C ARG A 139 -13.33 -2.43 20.75
N LEU A 140 -12.97 -1.21 20.36
CA LEU A 140 -11.77 -0.92 19.58
C LEU A 140 -10.50 -1.34 20.33
N ALA A 141 -10.42 -1.07 21.64
CA ALA A 141 -9.29 -1.49 22.46
C ALA A 141 -9.17 -3.03 22.52
N ARG A 142 -10.28 -3.74 22.69
CA ARG A 142 -10.30 -5.21 22.70
C ARG A 142 -9.91 -5.80 21.35
N GLU A 143 -10.42 -5.26 20.25
CA GLU A 143 -10.07 -5.70 18.89
C GLU A 143 -8.60 -5.46 18.55
N ALA A 144 -8.00 -4.40 19.08
CA ALA A 144 -6.60 -4.07 18.86
C ALA A 144 -5.62 -4.95 19.66
N GLY A 145 -6.11 -5.67 20.68
CA GLY A 145 -5.32 -6.60 21.48
C GLY A 145 -4.06 -5.93 22.06
N PRO A 146 -2.83 -6.38 21.70
CA PRO A 146 -1.59 -5.75 22.16
C PRO A 146 -1.46 -4.25 21.82
N LEU A 147 -2.17 -3.77 20.78
CA LEU A 147 -2.16 -2.36 20.38
C LEU A 147 -3.21 -1.50 21.13
N ALA A 148 -3.94 -2.06 22.08
CA ALA A 148 -4.94 -1.35 22.87
C ALA A 148 -4.44 -0.02 23.50
N PRO A 149 -3.20 0.09 24.02
CA PRO A 149 -2.68 1.36 24.53
C PRO A 149 -2.65 2.47 23.46
N LEU A 150 -2.34 2.13 22.21
CA LEU A 150 -2.31 3.08 21.10
C LEU A 150 -3.72 3.51 20.70
N VAL A 151 -4.68 2.59 20.66
CA VAL A 151 -6.10 2.94 20.41
C VAL A 151 -6.59 3.92 21.46
N ARG A 152 -6.36 3.65 22.75
CA ARG A 152 -6.77 4.54 23.84
C ARG A 152 -6.09 5.91 23.73
N ALA A 153 -4.81 5.93 23.38
CA ALA A 153 -4.08 7.18 23.14
C ALA A 153 -4.72 7.97 21.99
N ARG A 154 -5.04 7.29 20.90
CA ARG A 154 -5.59 7.89 19.70
C ARG A 154 -6.97 8.50 19.91
N LEU A 155 -7.84 7.82 20.64
CA LEU A 155 -9.15 8.33 21.04
C LEU A 155 -9.02 9.59 21.90
N ARG A 156 -8.10 9.59 22.88
CA ARG A 156 -7.82 10.80 23.69
C ARG A 156 -7.34 11.96 22.85
N MET A 157 -6.45 11.70 21.88
CA MET A 157 -5.92 12.72 21.00
C MET A 157 -6.98 13.31 20.07
N ALA A 158 -7.93 12.49 19.60
CA ALA A 158 -9.07 12.98 18.82
C ALA A 158 -9.92 13.98 19.62
N GLU A 159 -10.04 13.80 20.93
CA GLU A 159 -10.73 14.74 21.84
C GLU A 159 -9.84 15.92 22.27
N GLY A 160 -8.70 16.14 21.62
CA GLY A 160 -7.75 17.21 21.98
C GLY A 160 -6.96 16.96 23.28
N ARG A 161 -7.02 15.75 23.84
CA ARG A 161 -6.32 15.38 25.08
C ARG A 161 -4.99 14.71 24.79
N ARG A 162 -4.02 14.86 25.70
CA ARG A 162 -2.77 14.08 25.64
C ARG A 162 -3.02 12.60 25.91
N PRO A 163 -2.21 11.69 25.32
CA PRO A 163 -2.18 10.29 25.74
C PRO A 163 -2.02 10.14 27.25
N ALA A 164 -2.63 9.10 27.82
CA ALA A 164 -2.47 8.80 29.23
C ALA A 164 -1.11 8.13 29.46
N GLY A 165 -0.18 8.84 30.10
CA GLY A 165 1.16 8.35 30.36
C GLY A 165 2.06 8.25 29.12
N ASP A 166 3.16 7.52 29.25
CA ASP A 166 4.06 7.20 28.15
C ASP A 166 3.53 6.01 27.35
N LEU A 167 3.65 6.09 26.03
CA LEU A 167 3.28 5.00 25.14
C LEU A 167 4.45 4.02 24.99
N PRO A 168 4.18 2.73 24.75
CA PRO A 168 5.24 1.79 24.40
C PRO A 168 5.99 2.27 23.16
N GLY A 169 7.31 2.13 23.16
CA GLY A 169 8.13 2.39 21.97
C GLY A 169 7.81 1.39 20.86
N TRP A 170 8.13 1.72 19.60
CA TRP A 170 7.86 0.86 18.44
C TRP A 170 8.37 -0.58 18.63
N GLU A 171 9.60 -0.75 19.09
CA GLU A 171 10.25 -2.04 19.35
C GLU A 171 9.60 -2.85 20.49
N GLN A 172 8.76 -2.21 21.32
CA GLN A 172 8.07 -2.85 22.44
C GLN A 172 6.67 -3.33 22.04
N LEU A 173 6.19 -2.98 20.84
CA LEU A 173 4.88 -3.41 20.35
C LEU A 173 4.96 -4.86 19.85
N ASP A 174 4.01 -5.71 20.27
CA ASP A 174 3.81 -6.99 19.59
C ASP A 174 3.03 -6.77 18.29
N LEU A 175 3.78 -6.69 17.19
CA LEU A 175 3.23 -6.50 15.84
C LEU A 175 2.91 -7.83 15.13
N ARG A 176 3.13 -8.98 15.78
CA ARG A 176 2.83 -10.28 15.13
C ARG A 176 1.34 -10.41 14.90
N GLY A 177 0.98 -10.83 13.68
CA GLY A 177 -0.42 -10.96 13.28
C GLY A 177 -1.14 -9.63 12.99
N THR A 178 -0.47 -8.48 13.17
CA THR A 178 -1.06 -7.18 12.81
C THR A 178 -1.05 -6.97 11.29
N THR A 179 -2.12 -6.36 10.80
CA THR A 179 -2.30 -5.94 9.42
C THR A 179 -1.56 -4.63 9.14
N LEU A 180 -1.30 -4.34 7.86
CA LEU A 180 -0.64 -3.09 7.45
C LEU A 180 -1.38 -1.83 7.96
N PRO A 181 -2.72 -1.70 7.86
CA PRO A 181 -3.43 -0.56 8.44
C PRO A 181 -3.20 -0.36 9.94
N GLU A 182 -3.12 -1.45 10.70
CA GLU A 182 -2.88 -1.37 12.15
C GLU A 182 -1.47 -0.88 12.46
N ARG A 183 -0.46 -1.31 11.70
CA ARG A 183 0.92 -0.82 11.83
C ARG A 183 1.05 0.65 11.44
N LEU A 184 0.38 1.05 10.35
CA LEU A 184 0.38 2.44 9.89
C LEU A 184 -0.27 3.37 10.92
N GLU A 185 -1.43 3.00 11.46
CA GLU A 185 -2.10 3.83 12.46
C GLU A 185 -1.36 3.81 13.81
N ALA A 186 -0.73 2.70 14.19
CA ALA A 186 0.17 2.64 15.34
C ALA A 186 1.34 3.62 15.18
N LEU A 187 1.99 3.62 14.01
CA LEU A 187 3.09 4.55 13.72
C LEU A 187 2.61 6.00 13.76
N ARG A 188 1.47 6.31 13.13
CA ARG A 188 0.88 7.66 13.15
C ARG A 188 0.57 8.12 14.57
N THR A 189 0.03 7.24 15.39
CA THR A 189 -0.29 7.54 16.79
C THR A 189 0.98 7.87 17.59
N LEU A 190 2.04 7.06 17.44
CA LEU A 190 3.32 7.32 18.10
C LEU A 190 3.97 8.61 17.59
N LEU A 191 4.00 8.84 16.27
CA LEU A 191 4.52 10.06 15.68
C LEU A 191 3.80 11.30 16.22
N ALA A 192 2.47 11.28 16.23
CA ALA A 192 1.67 12.40 16.72
C ALA A 192 1.87 12.63 18.24
N ALA A 193 2.00 11.55 19.03
CA ALA A 193 2.27 11.65 20.46
C ALA A 193 3.65 12.26 20.75
N GLU A 194 4.70 11.82 20.04
CA GLU A 194 6.05 12.36 20.22
C GLU A 194 6.20 13.79 19.68
N LEU A 195 5.51 14.11 18.58
CA LEU A 195 5.42 15.48 18.06
C LEU A 195 4.74 16.41 19.07
N GLY A 196 3.61 16.00 19.66
CA GLY A 196 2.92 16.76 20.69
C GLY A 196 3.72 16.96 21.98
N ARG A 197 4.76 16.15 22.20
CA ARG A 197 5.73 16.29 23.30
C ARG A 197 6.98 17.09 22.91
N GLY A 198 7.13 17.50 21.65
CA GLY A 198 8.33 18.20 21.15
C GLY A 198 9.58 17.33 21.09
N ARG A 199 9.46 16.00 21.00
CA ARG A 199 10.60 15.07 20.99
C ARG A 199 11.09 14.79 19.57
N GLU A 200 11.71 15.79 18.94
CA GLU A 200 12.14 15.75 17.53
C GLU A 200 13.01 14.54 17.18
N ARG A 201 13.92 14.14 18.07
CA ARG A 201 14.77 12.94 17.85
C ARG A 201 13.94 11.66 17.76
N ALA A 202 12.92 11.51 18.61
CA ALA A 202 12.03 10.34 18.59
C ALA A 202 11.18 10.33 17.32
N VAL A 203 10.67 11.50 16.89
CA VAL A 203 9.97 11.65 15.61
C VAL A 203 10.88 11.23 14.44
N GLY A 204 12.14 11.70 14.42
CA GLY A 204 13.11 11.35 13.38
C GLY A 204 13.48 9.87 13.34
N GLN A 205 13.44 9.16 14.48
CA GLN A 205 13.64 7.71 14.54
C GLN A 205 12.42 6.96 13.98
N LEU A 206 11.21 7.32 14.42
CA LEU A 206 9.97 6.72 13.96
C LEU A 206 9.77 6.91 12.44
N ALA A 207 10.13 8.08 11.90
CA ALA A 207 10.00 8.38 10.47
C ALA A 207 10.93 7.54 9.57
N ARG A 208 11.93 6.85 10.14
CA ARG A 208 12.90 6.01 9.40
C ARG A 208 12.59 4.51 9.50
N LEU A 209 11.51 4.13 10.18
CA LEU A 209 11.15 2.72 10.34
C LEU A 209 10.78 2.08 9.00
N PRO A 210 11.30 0.87 8.69
CA PRO A 210 10.80 0.08 7.58
C PRO A 210 9.46 -0.55 7.98
N LEU A 211 8.40 -0.26 7.22
CA LEU A 211 7.04 -0.79 7.43
C LEU A 211 6.68 -1.92 6.47
#